data_AF-A0A0Q5MSY9-F1
#
_entry.id   AF-A0A0Q5MSY9-F1
#
_cell.length_a   1.000
_cell.length_b   1.000
_cell.length_c   1.000
_cell.angle_alpha   90.00
_cell.angle_beta   90.00
_cell.angle_gamma   90.00
#
_symmetry.space_group_name_H-M   'P 1'
#
loop_
_entity.id
_entity.type
_entity.pdbx_description
1 polymer ?
#
loop_
_entity_poly.entity_id
_entity_poly.type
_entity_poly.pdbx_seq_one_letter_code
_entity_poly.pdbx_strand_id
1 'polypeptide(L)'
;MPQDDAPDPTASGTTPPPHGVGPWPGGESEWPADDRYDRDLLRDGDSRNVIDRYRYWTMEAVVADLDEHRHPFHVAIENWQHDMNIGSIVRSANAFAADTVHIVGRRRWNKRGAMVTDRYQHVVHHPDVESFLAWSQEAGLPVLAVDNVEGSVPIETFDLPERCVLLFGQEGPGLSDEALAASEAVLEISQFGSTRSINASAAAAVVMHAWVRQHRFGRPPS
;
A
#
# COMPACT_ATOMS: atom_id res chain seq x y z
N MET A 1 23.81 -40.68 -24.15
CA MET A 1 23.34 -40.05 -22.90
C MET A 1 24.53 -39.36 -22.28
N PRO A 2 24.64 -38.05 -22.52
CA PRO A 2 24.14 -37.06 -21.58
C PRO A 2 23.10 -36.13 -22.23
N GLN A 3 22.19 -35.61 -21.39
CA GLN A 3 21.08 -34.73 -21.74
C GLN A 3 21.56 -33.27 -21.85
N ASP A 4 21.12 -32.61 -22.93
CA ASP A 4 21.07 -31.17 -23.08
C ASP A 4 19.89 -30.63 -22.25
N ASP A 5 20.18 -29.82 -21.22
CA ASP A 5 19.17 -29.00 -20.53
C ASP A 5 19.07 -27.65 -21.24
N ALA A 6 18.15 -27.55 -22.20
CA ALA A 6 17.66 -26.27 -22.70
C ALA A 6 16.64 -25.69 -21.71
N PRO A 7 16.62 -24.36 -21.46
CA PRO A 7 15.61 -23.75 -20.60
C PRO A 7 14.25 -23.72 -21.30
N ASP A 8 13.23 -24.24 -20.60
CA ASP A 8 11.82 -24.27 -21.00
C ASP A 8 11.20 -22.84 -21.02
N PRO A 9 10.70 -22.34 -22.17
CA PRO A 9 10.20 -20.97 -22.29
C PRO A 9 8.69 -20.82 -22.01
N THR A 10 8.12 -21.57 -21.06
CA THR A 10 6.68 -21.50 -20.74
C THR A 10 6.41 -21.56 -19.23
N ALA A 11 6.93 -20.60 -18.48
CA ALA A 11 6.37 -20.26 -17.16
C ALA A 11 5.62 -18.92 -17.21
N SER A 12 4.59 -18.83 -18.06
CA SER A 12 3.54 -17.83 -17.92
C SER A 12 2.61 -18.24 -16.77
N GLY A 13 3.13 -18.24 -15.55
CA GLY A 13 2.41 -18.54 -14.34
C GLY A 13 1.87 -17.27 -13.69
N THR A 14 0.71 -16.81 -14.13
CA THR A 14 -0.15 -15.98 -13.26
C THR A 14 -1.58 -16.43 -13.47
N THR A 15 -1.92 -17.55 -12.84
CA THR A 15 -3.32 -17.90 -12.62
C THR A 15 -3.88 -16.91 -11.59
N PRO A 16 -4.92 -16.10 -11.92
CA PRO A 16 -5.60 -15.26 -10.94
C PRO A 16 -6.35 -16.13 -9.92
N PRO A 17 -6.68 -15.62 -8.72
CA PRO A 17 -7.32 -16.41 -7.67
C PRO A 17 -8.74 -16.85 -8.06
N PRO A 18 -9.27 -17.96 -7.48
CA PRO A 18 -10.51 -18.62 -7.91
C PRO A 18 -11.80 -17.96 -7.37
N HIS A 19 -11.75 -16.71 -6.94
CA HIS A 19 -12.80 -16.09 -6.12
C HIS A 19 -13.43 -14.88 -6.80
N GLY A 20 -14.43 -15.16 -7.62
CA GLY A 20 -15.40 -14.20 -8.14
C GLY A 20 -16.81 -14.74 -7.95
N VAL A 21 -17.81 -13.90 -8.16
CA VAL A 21 -19.22 -14.28 -8.15
C VAL A 21 -19.77 -14.20 -9.57
N GLY A 22 -20.71 -15.10 -9.90
CA GLY A 22 -21.44 -15.04 -11.17
C GLY A 22 -22.42 -13.86 -11.22
N PRO A 23 -23.26 -13.79 -12.24
CA PRO A 23 -24.33 -12.80 -12.33
C PRO A 23 -25.22 -12.77 -11.08
N TRP A 24 -25.84 -11.63 -10.83
CA TRP A 24 -26.77 -11.44 -9.71
C TRP A 24 -27.89 -12.50 -9.75
N PRO A 25 -28.17 -13.18 -8.62
CA PRO A 25 -29.19 -14.22 -8.57
C PRO A 25 -30.58 -13.64 -8.87
N GLY A 26 -31.39 -14.37 -9.64
CA GLY A 26 -32.75 -13.96 -10.01
C GLY A 26 -32.84 -13.07 -11.26
N GLY A 27 -31.70 -12.69 -11.86
CA GLY A 27 -31.66 -11.93 -13.11
C GLY A 27 -32.08 -10.46 -12.95
N GLU A 28 -32.31 -9.78 -14.08
CA GLU A 28 -32.50 -8.33 -14.13
C GLU A 28 -33.71 -7.83 -13.32
N SER A 29 -34.77 -8.65 -13.18
CA SER A 29 -35.95 -8.31 -12.38
C SER A 29 -35.67 -8.20 -10.87
N GLU A 30 -34.59 -8.83 -10.39
CA GLU A 30 -34.19 -8.84 -8.98
C GLU A 30 -32.98 -7.93 -8.71
N TRP A 31 -32.54 -7.15 -9.70
CA TRP A 31 -31.41 -6.23 -9.52
C TRP A 31 -31.75 -5.13 -8.50
N PRO A 32 -30.83 -4.80 -7.57
CA PRO A 32 -31.01 -3.68 -6.66
C PRO A 32 -31.22 -2.37 -7.42
N ALA A 33 -32.19 -1.55 -6.97
CA ALA A 33 -32.43 -0.23 -7.57
C ALA A 33 -31.37 0.82 -7.19
N ASP A 34 -30.56 0.54 -6.15
CA ASP A 34 -29.55 1.43 -5.59
C ASP A 34 -28.39 1.69 -6.58
N ASP A 35 -28.02 2.96 -6.73
CA ASP A 35 -27.02 3.44 -7.70
C ASP A 35 -25.59 3.01 -7.36
N ARG A 36 -25.34 2.51 -6.14
CA ARG A 36 -24.04 1.93 -5.79
C ARG A 36 -23.73 0.64 -6.54
N TYR A 37 -24.73 -0.02 -7.12
CA TYR A 37 -24.55 -1.26 -7.85
C TYR A 37 -24.29 -1.01 -9.34
N ASP A 38 -23.20 -1.59 -9.83
CA ASP A 38 -22.80 -1.53 -11.23
C ASP A 38 -23.61 -2.53 -12.06
N ARG A 39 -24.30 -2.04 -13.09
CA ARG A 39 -25.21 -2.84 -13.92
C ARG A 39 -24.49 -3.90 -14.75
N ASP A 40 -23.25 -3.64 -15.18
CA ASP A 40 -22.47 -4.61 -15.92
C ASP A 40 -21.99 -5.73 -15.00
N LEU A 41 -21.56 -5.41 -13.77
CA LEU A 41 -21.18 -6.43 -12.79
C LEU A 41 -22.37 -7.29 -12.35
N LEU A 42 -23.55 -6.70 -12.16
CA LEU A 42 -24.76 -7.46 -11.86
C LEU A 42 -25.13 -8.44 -12.99
N ARG A 43 -24.91 -8.04 -14.25
CA ARG A 43 -25.22 -8.85 -15.43
C ARG A 43 -24.20 -9.95 -15.68
N ASP A 44 -22.92 -9.63 -15.61
CA ASP A 44 -21.84 -10.48 -16.10
C ASP A 44 -21.12 -11.22 -14.97
N GLY A 45 -21.35 -10.81 -13.72
CA GLY A 45 -20.65 -11.27 -12.54
C GLY A 45 -19.47 -10.37 -12.17
N ASP A 46 -18.97 -10.56 -10.96
CA ASP A 46 -17.89 -9.75 -10.40
C ASP A 46 -16.68 -10.63 -10.05
N SER A 47 -15.64 -10.54 -10.87
CA SER A 47 -14.36 -11.25 -10.72
C SER A 47 -13.26 -10.41 -10.07
N ARG A 48 -13.57 -9.18 -9.64
CA ARG A 48 -12.57 -8.27 -9.05
C ARG A 48 -12.04 -8.85 -7.73
N ASN A 49 -10.84 -8.43 -7.33
CA ASN A 49 -10.28 -8.83 -6.03
C ASN A 49 -10.79 -7.91 -4.91
N VAL A 50 -12.08 -8.02 -4.60
CA VAL A 50 -12.75 -7.28 -3.52
C VAL A 50 -13.40 -8.26 -2.54
N ILE A 51 -13.56 -7.84 -1.28
CA ILE A 51 -14.30 -8.62 -0.29
C ILE A 51 -15.79 -8.68 -0.63
N ASP A 52 -16.49 -9.70 -0.11
CA ASP A 52 -17.86 -10.02 -0.50
C ASP A 52 -18.86 -8.86 -0.34
N ARG A 53 -18.66 -7.99 0.66
CA ARG A 53 -19.54 -6.84 0.88
C ARG A 53 -19.56 -5.83 -0.27
N TYR A 54 -18.48 -5.78 -1.05
CA TYR A 54 -18.30 -4.84 -2.17
C TYR A 54 -18.60 -5.45 -3.53
N ARG A 55 -19.08 -6.70 -3.55
CA ARG A 55 -19.43 -7.35 -4.81
C ARG A 55 -20.52 -6.56 -5.51
N TYR A 56 -20.34 -6.41 -6.82
CA TYR A 56 -21.20 -5.65 -7.72
C TYR A 56 -21.24 -4.15 -7.46
N TRP A 57 -20.55 -3.61 -6.46
CA TRP A 57 -20.53 -2.17 -6.24
C TRP A 57 -19.70 -1.47 -7.30
N THR A 58 -20.11 -0.26 -7.69
CA THR A 58 -19.27 0.65 -8.47
C THR A 58 -17.99 0.95 -7.71
N MET A 59 -16.93 1.26 -8.44
CA MET A 59 -15.65 1.58 -7.82
C MET A 59 -15.76 2.82 -6.92
N GLU A 60 -16.53 3.81 -7.37
CA GLU A 60 -16.83 5.04 -6.66
C GLU A 60 -17.53 4.77 -5.32
N ALA A 61 -18.50 3.85 -5.30
CA ALA A 61 -19.17 3.48 -4.05
C ALA A 61 -18.26 2.74 -3.08
N VAL A 62 -17.35 1.90 -3.58
CA VAL A 62 -16.34 1.24 -2.74
C VAL A 62 -15.40 2.29 -2.13
N VAL A 63 -14.91 3.25 -2.93
CA VAL A 63 -14.04 4.32 -2.44
C VAL A 63 -14.76 5.17 -1.39
N ALA A 64 -16.01 5.57 -1.64
CA ALA A 64 -16.80 6.36 -0.70
C ALA A 64 -16.99 5.64 0.65
N ASP A 65 -17.32 4.34 0.65
CA ASP A 65 -17.43 3.56 1.89
C ASP A 65 -16.08 3.38 2.60
N LEU A 66 -14.98 3.20 1.85
CA LEU A 66 -13.64 3.16 2.46
C LEU A 66 -13.30 4.48 3.14
N ASP A 67 -13.60 5.62 2.51
CA ASP A 67 -13.28 6.96 3.00
C ASP A 67 -13.95 7.29 4.36
N GLU A 68 -15.08 6.65 4.67
CA GLU A 68 -15.72 6.74 6.00
C GLU A 68 -14.91 6.07 7.12
N HIS A 69 -13.97 5.18 6.77
CA HIS A 69 -13.31 4.27 7.71
C HIS A 69 -11.77 4.28 7.63
N ARG A 70 -11.18 5.12 6.78
CA ARG A 70 -9.72 5.22 6.65
C ARG A 70 -9.08 5.65 7.96
N HIS A 71 -7.89 5.12 8.17
CA HIS A 71 -7.03 5.52 9.26
C HIS A 71 -6.27 6.79 8.86
N PRO A 72 -6.05 7.72 9.79
CA PRO A 72 -5.52 9.05 9.47
C PRO A 72 -4.00 9.07 9.26
N PHE A 73 -3.36 7.91 9.09
CA PHE A 73 -1.97 7.82 8.69
C PHE A 73 -1.86 7.74 7.18
N HIS A 74 -0.79 8.33 6.67
CA HIS A 74 -0.43 8.37 5.26
C HIS A 74 0.80 7.50 5.02
N VAL A 75 1.01 7.11 3.77
CA VAL A 75 2.21 6.39 3.34
C VAL A 75 2.87 7.20 2.25
N ALA A 76 4.16 7.48 2.35
CA ALA A 76 4.95 8.09 1.29
C ALA A 76 6.02 7.14 0.79
N ILE A 77 6.29 7.16 -0.51
CA ILE A 77 7.26 6.29 -1.16
C ILE A 77 8.16 7.14 -2.05
N GLU A 78 9.45 7.14 -1.74
CA GLU A 78 10.46 7.85 -2.49
C GLU A 78 10.89 7.04 -3.74
N ASN A 79 10.48 7.50 -4.93
CA ASN A 79 10.64 6.80 -6.22
C ASN A 79 11.68 7.47 -7.13
N TRP A 80 12.97 7.11 -7.01
CA TRP A 80 14.05 7.77 -7.77
C TRP A 80 14.86 6.83 -8.68
N GLN A 81 14.68 5.50 -8.58
CA GLN A 81 15.33 4.48 -9.41
C GLN A 81 14.33 3.43 -9.95
N HIS A 82 14.46 2.14 -9.58
CA HIS A 82 13.68 1.01 -10.10
C HIS A 82 12.60 0.57 -9.11
N ASP A 83 11.43 0.20 -9.63
CA ASP A 83 10.13 0.40 -9.00
C ASP A 83 9.39 -0.90 -8.62
N MET A 84 10.11 -1.98 -8.28
CA MET A 84 9.51 -3.32 -8.12
C MET A 84 8.50 -3.45 -6.96
N ASN A 85 8.61 -2.63 -5.90
CA ASN A 85 7.82 -2.79 -4.68
C ASN A 85 6.65 -1.82 -4.50
N ILE A 86 6.57 -0.73 -5.29
CA ILE A 86 5.60 0.36 -5.05
C ILE A 86 4.16 -0.17 -5.08
N GLY A 87 3.83 -1.01 -6.06
CA GLY A 87 2.50 -1.61 -6.12
C GLY A 87 2.14 -2.48 -4.91
N SER A 88 3.09 -3.23 -4.36
CA SER A 88 2.86 -4.02 -3.16
C SER A 88 2.64 -3.14 -1.93
N ILE A 89 3.36 -2.02 -1.81
CA ILE A 89 3.16 -1.05 -0.73
C ILE A 89 1.77 -0.40 -0.85
N VAL A 90 1.36 0.03 -2.05
CA VAL A 90 0.03 0.60 -2.31
C VAL A 90 -1.07 -0.41 -1.93
N ARG A 91 -0.87 -1.69 -2.26
CA ARG A 91 -1.80 -2.76 -1.87
C ARG A 91 -1.89 -2.93 -0.36
N SER A 92 -0.76 -2.95 0.35
CA SER A 92 -0.75 -3.01 1.81
C SER A 92 -1.42 -1.77 2.43
N ALA A 93 -1.17 -0.58 1.88
CA ALA A 93 -1.82 0.65 2.32
C ALA A 93 -3.35 0.58 2.18
N ASN A 94 -3.85 0.06 1.06
CA ASN A 94 -5.29 -0.18 0.90
C ASN A 94 -5.81 -1.24 1.90
N ALA A 95 -5.08 -2.34 2.10
CA ALA A 95 -5.47 -3.40 3.02
C ALA A 95 -5.50 -2.95 4.50
N PHE A 96 -4.61 -2.05 4.90
CA PHE A 96 -4.59 -1.43 6.23
C PHE A 96 -5.41 -0.13 6.30
N ALA A 97 -6.17 0.20 5.25
CA ALA A 97 -7.00 1.39 5.16
C ALA A 97 -6.26 2.71 5.46
N ALA A 98 -5.01 2.85 5.01
CA ALA A 98 -4.29 4.11 5.05
C ALA A 98 -5.09 5.20 4.30
N ASP A 99 -4.96 6.45 4.75
CA ASP A 99 -5.66 7.60 4.17
C ASP A 99 -5.27 7.79 2.70
N THR A 100 -4.00 8.12 2.48
CA THR A 100 -3.45 8.44 1.16
C THR A 100 -2.05 7.86 1.01
N VAL A 101 -1.74 7.43 -0.22
CA VAL A 101 -0.38 7.08 -0.64
C VAL A 101 0.23 8.21 -1.47
N HIS A 102 1.43 8.64 -1.10
CA HIS A 102 2.20 9.68 -1.77
C HIS A 102 3.35 9.05 -2.55
N ILE A 103 3.44 9.35 -3.83
CA ILE A 103 4.57 8.98 -4.68
C ILE A 103 5.44 10.21 -4.87
N VAL A 104 6.67 10.15 -4.38
CA VAL A 104 7.63 11.27 -4.38
C VAL A 104 8.69 11.03 -5.44
N GLY A 105 9.00 12.02 -6.28
CA GLY A 105 9.97 11.89 -7.37
C GLY A 105 9.31 11.42 -8.68
N ARG A 106 9.75 10.28 -9.23
CA ARG A 106 9.26 9.78 -10.51
C ARG A 106 7.76 9.47 -10.45
N ARG A 107 6.99 10.09 -11.35
CA ARG A 107 5.53 9.89 -11.41
C ARG A 107 5.10 8.48 -11.80
N ARG A 108 5.90 7.81 -12.65
CA ARG A 108 5.59 6.46 -13.14
C ARG A 108 6.20 5.42 -12.21
N TRP A 109 5.41 4.40 -11.92
CA TRP A 109 5.79 3.28 -11.07
C TRP A 109 5.07 2.00 -11.51
N ASN A 110 5.63 0.85 -11.17
CA ASN A 110 5.13 -0.46 -11.54
C ASN A 110 3.89 -0.84 -10.71
N LYS A 111 2.73 -0.80 -11.37
CA LYS A 111 1.43 -1.11 -10.76
C LYS A 111 1.13 -2.60 -10.61
N ARG A 112 1.98 -3.50 -11.13
CA ARG A 112 1.70 -4.94 -11.16
C ARG A 112 1.46 -5.51 -9.75
N GLY A 113 2.27 -5.09 -8.77
CA GLY A 113 2.12 -5.51 -7.37
C GLY A 113 0.83 -5.02 -6.69
N ALA A 114 0.21 -3.95 -7.22
CA ALA A 114 -1.03 -3.43 -6.66
C ALA A 114 -2.23 -4.34 -6.94
N MET A 115 -2.17 -5.19 -7.98
CA MET A 115 -3.31 -6.04 -8.38
C MET A 115 -4.62 -5.24 -8.52
N VAL A 116 -4.54 -4.07 -9.15
CA VAL A 116 -5.67 -3.13 -9.39
C VAL A 116 -6.20 -2.43 -8.12
N THR A 117 -5.66 -2.74 -6.93
CA THR A 117 -6.07 -2.07 -5.68
C THR A 117 -5.73 -0.58 -5.65
N ASP A 118 -4.80 -0.14 -6.51
CA ASP A 118 -4.48 1.28 -6.69
C ASP A 118 -5.68 2.13 -7.15
N ARG A 119 -6.73 1.50 -7.70
CA ARG A 119 -7.96 2.19 -8.08
C ARG A 119 -8.90 2.50 -6.91
N TYR A 120 -8.74 1.80 -5.79
CA TYR A 120 -9.53 2.02 -4.57
C TYR A 120 -8.75 2.78 -3.50
N GLN A 121 -7.56 3.29 -3.84
CA GLN A 121 -6.68 4.00 -2.94
C GLN A 121 -6.42 5.42 -3.47
N HIS A 122 -6.39 6.40 -2.57
CA HIS A 122 -5.95 7.76 -2.90
C HIS A 122 -4.45 7.73 -3.16
N VAL A 123 -4.05 8.17 -4.36
CA VAL A 123 -2.64 8.24 -4.75
C VAL A 123 -2.33 9.66 -5.22
N VAL A 124 -1.47 10.35 -4.49
CA VAL A 124 -1.00 11.71 -4.79
C VAL A 124 0.44 11.64 -5.27
N HIS A 125 0.78 12.43 -6.28
CA HIS A 125 2.15 12.54 -6.79
C HIS A 125 2.76 13.88 -6.40
N HIS A 126 4.00 13.83 -5.94
CA HIS A 126 4.85 14.97 -5.66
C HIS A 126 6.11 14.90 -6.54
N PRO A 127 6.50 15.97 -7.24
CA PRO A 127 7.64 15.94 -8.15
C PRO A 127 8.99 15.66 -7.45
N ASP A 128 9.13 16.02 -6.17
CA ASP A 128 10.37 15.94 -5.38
C ASP A 128 10.08 15.91 -3.87
N VAL A 129 11.13 15.74 -3.06
CA VAL A 129 11.01 15.69 -1.59
C VAL A 129 10.55 17.05 -1.03
N GLU A 130 11.10 18.16 -1.52
CA GLU A 130 10.69 19.52 -1.12
C GLU A 130 9.17 19.75 -1.23
N SER A 131 8.57 19.44 -2.38
CA SER A 131 7.11 19.59 -2.60
C SER A 131 6.28 18.67 -1.70
N PHE A 132 6.74 17.45 -1.46
CA PHE A 132 6.10 16.53 -0.53
C PHE A 132 6.14 17.06 0.92
N LEU A 133 7.28 17.59 1.36
CA LEU A 133 7.43 18.15 2.70
C LEU A 133 6.59 19.40 2.90
N ALA A 134 6.53 20.29 1.89
CA ALA A 134 5.66 21.46 1.93
C ALA A 134 4.19 21.06 2.13
N TRP A 135 3.73 20.04 1.40
CA TRP A 135 2.40 19.46 1.59
C TRP A 135 2.21 18.89 3.00
N SER A 136 3.17 18.11 3.50
CA SER A 136 3.08 17.47 4.82
C SER A 136 2.99 18.50 5.95
N GLN A 137 3.74 19.60 5.82
CA GLN A 137 3.71 20.73 6.74
C GLN A 137 2.35 21.44 6.72
N GLU A 138 1.81 21.72 5.54
CA GLU A 138 0.48 22.33 5.39
C GLU A 138 -0.62 21.43 5.98
N ALA A 139 -0.51 20.12 5.80
CA ALA A 139 -1.44 19.13 6.37
C ALA A 139 -1.26 18.91 7.89
N GLY A 140 -0.19 19.44 8.49
CA GLY A 140 0.14 19.23 9.90
C GLY A 140 0.43 17.77 10.23
N LEU A 141 1.06 17.03 9.31
CA LEU A 141 1.40 15.62 9.46
C LEU A 141 2.92 15.45 9.63
N PRO A 142 3.39 14.90 10.76
CA PRO A 142 4.80 14.60 10.94
C PRO A 142 5.23 13.43 10.05
N VAL A 143 6.42 13.55 9.47
CA VAL A 143 7.00 12.52 8.60
C VAL A 143 7.92 11.63 9.42
N LEU A 144 7.69 10.32 9.37
CA LEU A 144 8.51 9.30 10.01
C LEU A 144 9.16 8.47 8.91
N ALA A 145 10.48 8.59 8.77
CA ALA A 145 11.25 7.77 7.84
C ALA A 145 11.33 6.34 8.36
N VAL A 146 11.33 5.37 7.46
CA VAL A 146 11.60 3.97 7.76
C VAL A 146 12.84 3.54 6.99
N ASP A 147 13.96 3.47 7.70
CA ASP A 147 15.25 3.06 7.15
C ASP A 147 16.16 2.50 8.25
N ASN A 148 17.10 1.62 7.87
CA ASN A 148 18.08 1.02 8.78
C ASN A 148 19.41 1.76 8.66
N VAL A 149 19.47 2.94 9.29
CA VAL A 149 20.64 3.83 9.32
C VAL A 149 21.05 4.14 10.76
N GLU A 150 22.28 4.64 10.92
CA GLU A 150 22.79 5.04 12.24
C GLU A 150 21.89 6.11 12.88
N GLY A 151 21.52 5.89 14.15
CA GLY A 151 20.62 6.78 14.89
C GLY A 151 19.13 6.51 14.70
N SER A 152 18.76 5.49 13.92
CA SER A 152 17.37 5.02 13.86
C SER A 152 16.89 4.46 15.21
N VAL A 153 15.58 4.53 15.43
CA VAL A 153 14.92 4.08 16.66
C VAL A 153 14.09 2.83 16.36
N PRO A 154 14.17 1.77 17.19
CA PRO A 154 13.33 0.59 17.02
C PRO A 154 11.84 0.94 17.07
N ILE A 155 11.10 0.56 16.02
CA ILE A 155 9.65 0.77 15.94
C ILE A 155 8.91 0.02 17.06
N GLU A 156 9.48 -1.09 17.55
CA GLU A 156 8.89 -1.89 18.62
C GLU A 156 8.76 -1.12 19.95
N THR A 157 9.48 -0.01 20.12
CA THR A 157 9.49 0.84 21.31
C THR A 157 9.09 2.29 21.03
N PHE A 158 8.72 2.62 19.79
CA PHE A 158 8.43 4.00 19.39
C PHE A 158 6.92 4.25 19.41
N ASP A 159 6.48 5.30 20.12
CA ASP A 159 5.08 5.71 20.15
C ASP A 159 4.68 6.36 18.82
N LEU A 160 4.07 5.59 17.92
CA LEU A 160 3.64 6.11 16.62
C LEU A 160 2.51 7.13 16.80
N PRO A 161 2.61 8.36 16.27
CA PRO A 161 1.49 9.30 16.23
C PRO A 161 0.31 8.71 15.46
N GLU A 162 -0.91 9.01 15.91
CA GLU A 162 -2.13 8.58 15.20
C GLU A 162 -2.17 9.21 13.79
N ARG A 163 -1.82 10.49 13.68
CA ARG A 163 -1.75 11.23 12.43
C ARG A 163 -0.29 11.43 12.04
N CYS A 164 0.19 10.74 11.01
CA CYS A 164 1.57 10.84 10.53
C CYS A 164 1.68 10.40 9.07
N VAL A 165 2.85 10.65 8.47
CA VAL A 165 3.24 10.05 7.19
C VAL A 165 4.38 9.06 7.44
N LEU A 166 4.16 7.80 7.04
CA LEU A 166 5.19 6.76 7.06
C LEU A 166 5.94 6.80 5.72
N LEU A 167 7.18 7.27 5.72
CA LEU A 167 7.99 7.49 4.53
C LEU A 167 8.95 6.30 4.31
N PHE A 168 8.83 5.67 3.15
CA PHE A 168 9.63 4.52 2.74
C PHE A 168 10.53 4.85 1.56
N GLY A 169 11.78 4.41 1.65
CA GLY A 169 12.70 4.39 0.52
C GLY A 169 12.40 3.25 -0.46
N GLN A 170 13.04 3.30 -1.61
CA GLN A 170 13.10 2.18 -2.56
C GLN A 170 14.21 1.18 -2.18
N GLU A 171 14.17 -0.01 -2.77
CA GLU A 171 15.28 -0.97 -2.62
C GLU A 171 16.60 -0.40 -3.14
N GLY A 172 17.68 -0.67 -2.41
CA GLY A 172 19.03 -0.24 -2.76
C GLY A 172 19.52 0.86 -1.82
N PRO A 173 19.57 2.14 -2.25
CA PRO A 173 20.16 3.22 -1.47
C PRO A 173 19.34 3.63 -0.25
N GLY A 174 18.09 3.17 -0.12
CA GLY A 174 17.19 3.63 0.94
C GLY A 174 16.56 4.99 0.61
N LEU A 175 16.34 5.78 1.65
CA LEU A 175 15.90 7.17 1.54
C LEU A 175 17.05 8.12 1.17
N SER A 176 16.73 9.24 0.53
CA SER A 176 17.68 10.32 0.33
C SER A 176 18.03 11.02 1.65
N ASP A 177 19.23 11.63 1.72
CA ASP A 177 19.64 12.44 2.88
C ASP A 177 18.65 13.58 3.15
N GLU A 178 18.04 14.14 2.11
CA GLU A 178 17.01 15.17 2.22
C GLU A 178 15.74 14.65 2.92
N ALA A 179 15.27 13.46 2.52
CA ALA A 179 14.13 12.80 3.15
C ALA A 179 14.40 12.42 4.62
N LEU A 180 15.60 11.91 4.91
CA LEU A 180 16.03 11.56 6.27
C LEU A 180 16.12 12.80 7.17
N ALA A 181 16.76 13.87 6.68
CA ALA A 181 16.96 15.11 7.44
C ALA A 181 15.64 15.83 7.77
N ALA A 182 14.62 15.66 6.94
CA ALA A 182 13.31 16.26 7.12
C ALA A 182 12.34 15.42 7.98
N SER A 183 12.71 14.18 8.30
CA SER A 183 11.88 13.29 9.10
C SER A 183 12.03 13.59 10.59
N GLU A 184 10.91 13.58 11.33
CA GLU A 184 10.90 13.82 12.77
C GLU A 184 11.59 12.68 13.54
N ALA A 185 11.47 11.46 13.03
CA ALA A 185 12.23 10.32 13.48
C ALA A 185 12.53 9.41 12.29
N VAL A 186 13.64 8.66 12.42
CA VAL A 186 13.96 7.55 11.53
C VAL A 186 13.75 6.27 12.33
N LEU A 187 12.84 5.42 11.84
CA LEU A 187 12.44 4.19 12.50
C LEU A 187 13.05 2.99 11.79
N GLU A 188 13.49 2.01 12.57
CA GLU A 188 13.92 0.72 12.05
C GLU A 188 13.03 -0.42 12.58
N ILE A 189 12.99 -1.52 11.83
CA ILE A 189 12.43 -2.78 12.30
C ILE A 189 13.58 -3.60 12.84
N SER A 190 13.48 -4.04 14.10
CA SER A 190 14.53 -4.83 14.73
C SER A 190 14.78 -6.13 13.96
N GLN A 191 16.02 -6.35 13.52
CA GLN A 191 16.42 -7.54 12.76
C GLN A 191 17.40 -8.40 13.57
N PHE A 192 17.09 -9.69 13.70
CA PHE A 192 17.89 -10.66 14.47
C PHE A 192 18.54 -11.75 13.58
N GLY A 193 18.48 -11.57 12.26
CA GLY A 193 19.00 -12.49 11.25
C GLY A 193 20.38 -12.06 10.71
N SER A 194 20.80 -12.70 9.62
CA SER A 194 22.08 -12.42 8.94
C SER A 194 22.00 -11.40 7.81
N THR A 195 20.80 -10.91 7.48
CA THR A 195 20.56 -9.94 6.42
C THR A 195 20.76 -8.51 6.91
N ARG A 196 21.18 -7.62 6.01
CA ARG A 196 21.33 -6.18 6.33
C ARG A 196 19.99 -5.44 6.31
N SER A 197 19.02 -5.94 5.55
CA SER A 197 17.71 -5.31 5.38
C SER A 197 16.64 -6.34 5.03
N ILE A 198 15.39 -5.94 5.25
CA ILE A 198 14.19 -6.63 4.76
C ILE A 198 13.68 -5.92 3.50
N ASN A 199 12.94 -6.64 2.64
CA ASN A 199 12.28 -6.06 1.47
C ASN A 199 11.38 -4.86 1.86
N ALA A 200 11.42 -3.78 1.08
CA ALA A 200 10.71 -2.53 1.39
C ALA A 200 9.19 -2.70 1.51
N SER A 201 8.57 -3.58 0.71
CA SER A 201 7.13 -3.84 0.82
C SER A 201 6.75 -4.63 2.08
N ALA A 202 7.64 -5.52 2.52
CA ALA A 202 7.49 -6.20 3.80
C ALA A 202 7.70 -5.26 4.98
N ALA A 203 8.71 -4.38 4.92
CA ALA A 203 8.90 -3.32 5.91
C ALA A 203 7.65 -2.46 6.04
N ALA A 204 7.12 -1.96 4.92
CA ALA A 204 5.92 -1.14 4.91
C ALA A 204 4.72 -1.85 5.53
N ALA A 205 4.51 -3.14 5.23
CA ALA A 205 3.45 -3.92 5.84
C ALA A 205 3.62 -4.07 7.36
N VAL A 206 4.85 -4.28 7.85
CA VAL A 206 5.15 -4.38 9.30
C VAL A 206 4.89 -3.06 10.01
N VAL A 207 5.37 -1.93 9.46
CA VAL A 207 5.19 -0.60 10.05
C VAL A 207 3.72 -0.19 10.07
N MET A 208 2.98 -0.38 8.97
CA MET A 208 1.54 -0.11 8.93
C MET A 208 0.78 -0.99 9.94
N HIS A 209 1.14 -2.26 10.05
CA HIS A 209 0.53 -3.14 11.05
C HIS A 209 0.88 -2.73 12.49
N ALA A 210 2.10 -2.24 12.75
CA ALA A 210 2.48 -1.70 14.06
C ALA A 210 1.61 -0.49 14.43
N TRP A 211 1.37 0.42 13.50
CA TRP A 211 0.42 1.54 13.69
C TRP A 211 -0.99 1.02 14.02
N VAL A 212 -1.51 0.05 13.25
CA VAL A 212 -2.84 -0.54 13.48
C VAL A 212 -2.91 -1.21 14.86
N ARG A 213 -1.86 -1.91 15.28
CA ARG A 213 -1.78 -2.56 16.59
C ARG A 213 -1.88 -1.56 17.73
N GLN A 214 -1.19 -0.44 17.62
CA GLN A 214 -1.21 0.63 18.60
C GLN A 214 -2.58 1.30 18.67
N HIS A 215 -3.11 1.76 17.53
CA HIS A 215 -4.27 2.66 17.50
C HIS A 215 -5.63 1.95 17.39
N ARG A 216 -5.69 0.73 16.85
CA ARG A 216 -6.96 -0.04 16.72
C ARG A 216 -7.15 -1.10 17.80
N PHE A 217 -6.06 -1.57 18.41
CA PHE A 217 -6.12 -2.61 19.43
C PHE A 217 -5.59 -2.16 20.80
N GLY A 218 -5.23 -0.87 20.94
CA GLY A 218 -4.81 -0.28 22.22
C GLY A 218 -3.59 -0.96 22.83
N ARG A 219 -2.72 -1.53 22.00
CA ARG A 219 -1.47 -2.15 22.45
C ARG A 219 -0.32 -1.21 22.13
N PRO A 220 0.10 -0.35 23.07
CA PRO A 220 1.28 0.46 22.88
C PRO A 220 2.51 -0.43 22.64
N PRO A 221 3.58 0.13 22.04
CA PRO A 221 4.87 -0.52 21.95
C PRO A 221 5.31 -1.01 23.34
N SER A 222 5.88 -2.21 23.43
CA SER A 222 6.23 -2.86 24.71
C SER A 222 7.60 -2.45 25.22
#